data_AF-A0A2V5ZG60-F1
#
_entry.id   AF-A0A2V5ZG60-F1
#
_cell.length_a   1.000
_cell.length_b   1.000
_cell.length_c   1.000
_cell.angle_alpha   90.00
_cell.angle_beta   90.00
_cell.angle_gamma   90.00
#
_symmetry.space_group_name_H-M   'P 1'
#
loop_
_entity.id
_entity.type
_entity.pdbx_description
1 polymer ?
#
loop_
_entity_poly.entity_id
_entity_poly.type
_entity_poly.pdbx_seq_one_letter_code
_entity_poly.pdbx_strand_id
1 'polypeptide(L)'
;MEVVLGDARLSMEREPPQNYDLIVLDAFSGDSVPVHLLTREAFEIFLRHLKPNGGLAVHITNRHLDLVPVVRKLAEQHDLTWAYIPYKSGDVAWHYASDWMILCRDPALLQHELIRSAAATPTAKDVRLWTDDYASLLPLLKYEAR
;
A
#
# COMPACT_ATOMS: atom_id res chain seq x y z
N MET A 1 -7.80 21.54 6.14
CA MET A 1 -8.04 20.09 6.15
C MET A 1 -9.46 19.90 5.70
N GLU A 2 -9.65 19.32 4.52
CA GLU A 2 -10.96 18.92 4.03
C GLU A 2 -11.20 17.48 4.46
N VAL A 3 -12.42 17.18 4.90
CA VAL A 3 -12.80 15.84 5.35
C VAL A 3 -14.03 15.43 4.57
N VAL A 4 -13.88 14.35 3.80
CA VAL A 4 -14.99 13.74 3.05
C VAL A 4 -15.37 12.45 3.79
N LEU A 5 -16.63 12.38 4.23
CA LEU A 5 -17.15 11.19 4.90
C LEU A 5 -17.61 10.17 3.85
N GLY A 6 -17.10 8.95 3.95
CA GLY A 6 -17.53 7.84 3.11
C GLY A 6 -16.39 6.90 2.74
N ASP A 7 -16.65 6.08 1.73
CA ASP A 7 -15.63 5.23 1.11
C ASP A 7 -14.63 6.08 0.31
N ALA A 8 -13.34 5.91 0.60
CA ALA A 8 -12.29 6.72 -0.02
C ALA A 8 -12.23 6.53 -1.54
N ARG A 9 -12.38 5.29 -2.01
CA ARG A 9 -12.31 4.97 -3.44
C ARG A 9 -13.48 5.59 -4.19
N LEU A 10 -14.71 5.42 -3.71
CA LEU A 10 -15.90 6.01 -4.34
C LEU A 10 -15.88 7.53 -4.32
N SER A 11 -15.31 8.12 -3.26
CA SER A 11 -15.16 9.58 -3.17
C SER A 11 -14.17 10.09 -4.22
N MET A 12 -12.99 9.49 -4.31
CA MET A 12 -11.98 9.86 -5.31
C MET A 12 -12.45 9.59 -6.75
N GLU A 13 -13.18 8.51 -6.99
CA GLU A 13 -13.69 8.17 -8.33
C GLU A 13 -14.51 9.31 -8.96
N ARG A 14 -15.31 10.01 -8.13
CA ARG A 14 -16.20 11.10 -8.53
C ARG A 14 -15.48 12.43 -8.74
N GLU A 15 -14.25 12.55 -8.26
CA GLU A 15 -13.47 13.78 -8.38
C GLU A 15 -12.67 13.81 -9.69
N PRO A 16 -12.45 15.00 -10.26
CA PRO A 16 -11.46 15.16 -11.33
C PRO A 16 -10.04 14.86 -10.80
N PRO A 17 -9.06 14.59 -11.68
CA PRO A 17 -7.66 14.44 -11.29
C PRO A 17 -7.18 15.60 -10.41
N GLN A 18 -6.76 15.30 -9.19
CA GLN A 18 -6.42 16.31 -8.17
C GLN A 18 -4.93 16.70 -8.19
N ASN A 19 -4.08 15.91 -8.84
CA ASN A 19 -2.63 16.11 -8.89
C ASN A 19 -1.98 16.18 -7.50
N TYR A 20 -2.25 15.19 -6.65
CA TYR A 20 -1.57 15.04 -5.37
C TYR A 20 -0.10 14.68 -5.54
N ASP A 21 0.75 15.21 -4.66
CA ASP A 21 2.15 14.82 -4.53
C ASP A 21 2.30 13.48 -3.79
N LEU A 22 1.37 13.19 -2.85
CA LEU A 22 1.37 11.99 -2.05
C LEU A 22 -0.08 11.56 -1.76
N ILE A 23 -0.36 10.27 -1.93
CA ILE A 23 -1.56 9.62 -1.40
C ILE A 23 -1.10 8.61 -0.34
N VAL A 24 -1.77 8.61 0.81
CA VAL A 24 -1.49 7.70 1.92
C VAL A 24 -2.70 6.80 2.14
N LEU A 25 -2.51 5.48 2.03
CA LEU A 25 -3.53 4.48 2.32
C LEU A 25 -3.23 3.83 3.67
N ASP A 26 -3.96 4.27 4.70
CA ASP A 26 -3.88 3.74 6.07
C ASP A 26 -5.24 3.22 6.53
N ALA A 27 -5.65 2.09 5.96
CA ALA A 27 -6.95 1.47 6.25
C ALA A 27 -6.85 -0.04 6.52
N PHE A 28 -5.63 -0.59 6.61
CA PHE A 28 -5.39 -2.03 6.58
C PHE A 28 -4.94 -2.63 7.92
N SER A 29 -4.85 -1.79 8.96
CA SER A 29 -4.40 -2.18 10.32
C SER A 29 -5.51 -2.80 11.20
N GLY A 30 -6.77 -2.73 10.76
CA GLY A 30 -7.91 -3.34 11.45
C GLY A 30 -8.17 -4.81 11.11
N ASP A 31 -9.12 -5.42 11.82
CA ASP A 31 -9.51 -6.83 11.61
C ASP A 31 -10.29 -7.05 10.30
N SER A 32 -10.84 -5.99 9.71
CA SER A 32 -11.49 -5.99 8.40
C SER A 32 -10.60 -5.26 7.40
N VAL A 33 -9.87 -6.01 6.57
CA VAL A 33 -9.06 -5.42 5.50
C VAL A 33 -9.97 -5.01 4.34
N PRO A 34 -10.02 -3.72 3.97
CA PRO A 34 -10.84 -3.24 2.87
C PRO A 34 -10.22 -3.67 1.53
N VAL A 35 -10.51 -4.91 1.12
CA VAL A 35 -9.97 -5.54 -0.10
C VAL A 35 -10.21 -4.70 -1.36
N HIS A 36 -11.32 -3.95 -1.40
CA HIS A 36 -11.71 -3.08 -2.51
C HIS A 36 -10.81 -1.86 -2.70
N LEU A 37 -9.88 -1.58 -1.77
CA LEU A 37 -8.84 -0.56 -1.89
C LEU A 37 -7.51 -1.12 -2.41
N LEU A 38 -7.37 -2.45 -2.55
CA LEU A 38 -6.18 -3.14 -3.05
C LEU A 38 -6.51 -3.94 -4.33
N THR A 39 -7.32 -3.36 -5.21
CA THR A 39 -7.59 -3.89 -6.54
C THR A 39 -6.90 -3.06 -7.60
N ARG A 40 -6.72 -3.65 -8.79
CA ARG A 40 -6.24 -2.93 -9.97
C ARG A 40 -7.05 -1.65 -10.21
N GLU A 41 -8.38 -1.76 -10.17
CA GLU A 41 -9.30 -0.65 -10.43
C GLU A 41 -9.16 0.46 -9.38
N ALA A 42 -8.98 0.10 -8.10
CA ALA A 42 -8.72 1.07 -7.05
C ALA A 42 -7.39 1.82 -7.28
N PHE A 43 -6.34 1.09 -7.68
CA PHE A 43 -5.04 1.68 -8.00
C PHE A 43 -5.11 2.62 -9.21
N GLU A 44 -5.86 2.27 -10.25
CA GLU A 44 -6.10 3.17 -11.38
C GLU A 44 -6.71 4.50 -10.94
N ILE A 45 -7.67 4.46 -10.01
CA ILE A 45 -8.24 5.68 -9.41
C ILE A 45 -7.15 6.45 -8.66
N PHE A 46 -6.42 5.84 -7.73
CA PHE A 46 -5.39 6.56 -6.96
C PHE A 46 -4.31 7.17 -7.87
N LEU A 47 -3.83 6.42 -8.85
CA LEU A 47 -2.81 6.84 -9.80
C LEU A 47 -3.28 7.94 -10.75
N ARG A 48 -4.59 8.06 -11.00
CA ARG A 48 -5.19 9.18 -11.74
C ARG A 48 -5.12 10.48 -10.95
N HIS A 49 -5.23 10.42 -9.62
CA HIS A 49 -5.13 11.60 -8.77
C HIS A 49 -3.68 12.00 -8.44
N LEU A 50 -2.69 11.14 -8.67
CA LEU A 50 -1.28 11.44 -8.43
C LEU A 50 -0.62 12.19 -9.60
N LYS A 51 0.26 13.14 -9.26
CA LYS A 51 1.22 13.70 -10.21
C LYS A 51 2.13 12.61 -10.79
N PRO A 52 2.74 12.81 -11.97
CA PRO A 52 3.71 11.87 -12.54
C PRO A 52 4.88 11.54 -11.61
N ASN A 53 5.34 12.51 -10.81
CA ASN A 53 6.41 12.37 -9.81
C ASN A 53 5.90 12.15 -8.38
N GLY A 54 4.60 11.89 -8.21
CA GLY A 54 3.98 11.66 -6.90
C GLY A 54 4.21 10.23 -6.39
N GLY A 55 3.97 10.05 -5.09
CA GLY A 55 4.08 8.76 -4.40
C GLY A 55 2.75 8.23 -3.87
N LEU A 56 2.62 6.91 -3.81
CA LEU A 56 1.57 6.21 -3.09
C LEU A 56 2.20 5.47 -1.92
N ALA A 57 1.87 5.86 -0.69
CA ALA A 57 2.32 5.18 0.53
C ALA A 57 1.21 4.30 1.08
N VAL A 58 1.45 3.00 1.19
CA VAL A 58 0.48 2.01 1.63
C VAL A 58 0.94 1.42 2.96
N HIS A 59 0.15 1.60 4.00
CA HIS A 59 0.39 0.98 5.30
C HIS A 59 -0.09 -0.46 5.26
N ILE A 60 0.82 -1.42 5.28
CA ILE A 60 0.52 -2.84 5.11
C ILE A 60 0.67 -3.66 6.40
N THR A 61 0.74 -2.99 7.55
CA THR A 61 0.76 -3.66 8.85
C THR A 61 -0.57 -4.33 9.12
N ASN A 62 -0.55 -5.66 9.11
CA ASN A 62 -1.68 -6.46 9.53
C ASN A 62 -1.21 -7.66 10.34
N ARG A 63 -1.91 -7.93 11.45
CA ARG A 63 -1.63 -9.05 12.36
C ARG A 63 -1.93 -10.42 11.75
N HIS A 64 -2.87 -10.50 10.82
CA HIS A 64 -3.38 -11.75 10.27
C HIS A 64 -2.96 -12.00 8.83
N LEU A 65 -2.66 -10.94 8.08
CA LEU A 65 -2.43 -11.01 6.64
C LEU A 65 -1.06 -10.47 6.26
N ASP A 66 -0.40 -11.15 5.32
CA ASP A 66 0.76 -10.64 4.59
C ASP A 66 0.27 -9.94 3.31
N LEU A 67 0.27 -8.61 3.33
CA LEU A 67 -0.21 -7.78 2.22
C LEU A 67 0.89 -7.39 1.23
N VAL A 68 2.17 -7.62 1.55
CA VAL A 68 3.30 -7.40 0.63
C VAL A 68 3.05 -7.99 -0.76
N PRO A 69 2.68 -9.28 -0.91
CA PRO A 69 2.54 -9.88 -2.23
C PRO A 69 1.43 -9.24 -3.06
N VAL A 70 0.35 -8.75 -2.43
CA VAL A 70 -0.75 -8.05 -3.12
C VAL A 70 -0.28 -6.70 -3.64
N VAL A 71 0.32 -5.87 -2.77
CA VAL A 71 0.77 -4.53 -3.14
C VAL A 71 1.91 -4.59 -4.15
N ARG A 72 2.82 -5.56 -4.04
CA ARG A 72 3.85 -5.84 -5.06
C ARG A 72 3.22 -6.16 -6.42
N LYS A 73 2.21 -7.04 -6.47
CA LYS A 73 1.56 -7.43 -7.73
C LYS A 73 0.86 -6.24 -8.40
N LEU A 74 0.25 -5.37 -7.60
CA LEU A 74 -0.36 -4.13 -8.09
C LEU A 74 0.69 -3.13 -8.59
N ALA A 75 1.82 -3.00 -7.89
CA ALA A 75 2.95 -2.19 -8.34
C ALA A 75 3.46 -2.65 -9.72
N GLU A 76 3.69 -3.96 -9.87
CA GLU A 76 4.12 -4.58 -11.12
C GLU A 76 3.11 -4.37 -12.26
N GLN A 77 1.81 -4.53 -11.97
CA GLN A 77 0.74 -4.35 -12.95
C GLN A 77 0.65 -2.93 -13.51
N HIS A 78 1.12 -1.93 -12.75
CA HIS A 78 1.07 -0.52 -13.12
C HIS A 78 2.45 0.08 -13.42
N ASP A 79 3.48 -0.77 -13.65
CA ASP A 79 4.86 -0.36 -13.93
C ASP A 79 5.44 0.59 -12.87
N LEU A 80 5.05 0.42 -11.60
CA LEU A 80 5.51 1.24 -10.49
C LEU A 80 6.77 0.63 -9.87
N THR A 81 7.75 1.49 -9.63
CA THR A 81 8.84 1.17 -8.71
C THR A 81 8.35 1.25 -7.28
N TRP A 82 8.93 0.44 -6.39
CA TRP A 82 8.49 0.37 -5.00
C TRP A 82 9.64 0.14 -4.03
N ALA A 83 9.45 0.58 -2.78
CA ALA A 83 10.33 0.28 -1.65
C ALA A 83 9.48 -0.20 -0.47
N TYR A 84 9.94 -1.28 0.19
CA TYR A 84 9.35 -1.77 1.43
C TYR A 84 10.13 -1.21 2.62
N ILE A 85 9.41 -0.52 3.51
CA ILE A 85 9.96 0.19 4.66
C ILE A 85 9.41 -0.47 5.93
N PRO A 86 10.13 -1.44 6.50
CA PRO A 86 9.78 -1.99 7.80
C PRO A 86 10.22 -1.06 8.92
N TYR A 87 9.38 -0.95 9.94
CA TYR A 87 9.69 -0.34 11.21
C TYR A 87 9.45 -1.37 12.30
N LYS A 88 10.52 -1.78 12.97
CA LYS A 88 10.43 -2.60 14.18
C LYS A 88 10.47 -1.66 15.37
N SER A 89 9.52 -1.79 16.28
CA SER A 89 9.63 -1.12 17.56
C SER A 89 10.90 -1.61 18.26
N GLY A 90 11.80 -0.69 18.59
CA GLY A 90 12.95 -0.99 19.43
C GLY A 90 12.52 -1.24 20.89
N ASP A 91 13.49 -1.34 21.80
CA ASP A 91 13.29 -1.50 23.26
C ASP A 91 12.56 -0.33 23.94
N VAL A 92 12.11 0.67 23.17
CA VAL A 92 11.37 1.82 23.69
C VAL A 92 9.90 1.42 23.77
N ALA A 93 9.39 1.32 25.00
CA ALA A 93 7.98 1.07 25.26
C ALA A 93 7.11 2.07 24.47
N TRP A 94 5.98 1.58 23.93
CA TRP A 94 4.94 2.34 23.21
C TRP A 94 5.10 2.56 21.70
N HIS A 95 6.13 2.02 21.05
CA HIS A 95 6.18 2.01 19.58
C HIS A 95 5.51 0.74 19.04
N TYR A 96 4.62 0.89 18.07
CA TYR A 96 4.05 -0.23 17.33
C TYR A 96 4.90 -0.48 16.07
N ALA A 97 5.19 -1.74 15.77
CA ALA A 97 5.81 -2.10 14.51
C ALA A 97 4.91 -1.69 13.35
N SER A 98 5.48 -1.11 12.30
CA SER A 98 4.75 -0.70 11.10
C SER A 98 5.47 -1.12 9.84
N ASP A 99 4.75 -1.51 8.81
CA ASP A 99 5.23 -1.98 7.54
C ASP A 99 4.60 -1.09 6.48
N TRP A 100 5.43 -0.40 5.71
CA TRP A 100 4.97 0.49 4.64
C TRP A 100 5.53 0.03 3.30
N MET A 101 4.75 0.22 2.24
CA MET A 101 5.25 0.18 0.87
C MET A 101 5.04 1.54 0.22
N ILE A 102 6.11 2.11 -0.31
CA ILE A 102 6.08 3.35 -1.09
C ILE A 102 6.18 2.96 -2.56
N LEU A 103 5.24 3.40 -3.38
CA LEU A 103 5.16 3.13 -4.82
C LEU A 103 5.19 4.44 -5.59
N CYS A 104 5.92 4.49 -6.71
CA CYS A 104 5.99 5.67 -7.56
C CYS A 104 6.38 5.32 -9.00
N ARG A 105 5.98 6.18 -9.94
CA ARG A 105 6.38 6.08 -11.35
C ARG A 105 7.83 6.53 -11.54
N ASP A 106 8.24 7.59 -10.85
CA ASP A 106 9.60 8.13 -10.92
C ASP A 106 10.50 7.44 -9.87
N PRO A 107 11.50 6.63 -10.29
CA PRO A 107 12.41 5.96 -9.36
C PRO A 107 13.27 6.92 -8.54
N ALA A 108 13.43 8.18 -8.98
CA ALA A 108 14.22 9.18 -8.27
C ALA A 108 13.70 9.43 -6.85
N LEU A 109 12.39 9.30 -6.62
CA LEU A 109 11.80 9.40 -5.28
C LEU A 109 12.43 8.37 -4.33
N LEU A 110 12.56 7.12 -4.78
CA LEU A 110 13.10 6.02 -3.96
C LEU A 110 14.62 6.11 -3.72
N GLN A 111 15.33 6.92 -4.51
CA GLN A 111 16.75 7.17 -4.33
C GLN A 111 17.05 8.17 -3.21
N HIS A 112 16.03 8.83 -2.65
CA HIS A 112 16.20 9.70 -1.51
C HIS A 112 16.79 8.94 -0.33
N GLU A 113 17.82 9.51 0.33
CA GLU A 113 18.61 8.83 1.35
C GLU A 113 17.75 8.19 2.45
N LEU A 114 16.75 8.93 2.96
CA LEU A 114 15.84 8.43 4.00
C LEU A 114 15.06 7.17 3.59
N ILE A 115 14.68 7.06 2.32
CA ILE A 115 13.94 5.89 1.82
C ILE A 115 14.94 4.75 1.60
N ARG A 116 16.06 5.03 0.95
CA ARG A 116 17.09 4.03 0.65
C ARG A 116 17.68 3.41 1.91
N SER A 117 17.94 4.21 2.95
CA SER A 117 18.51 3.73 4.22
C SER A 117 17.52 2.87 5.02
N ALA A 118 16.23 3.11 4.86
CA ALA A 118 15.17 2.39 5.57
C ALA A 118 14.61 1.19 4.78
N ALA A 119 14.88 1.13 3.47
CA ALA A 119 14.37 0.08 2.60
C ALA A 119 14.96 -1.30 2.95
N ALA A 120 14.09 -2.30 2.98
CA ALA A 120 14.45 -3.69 3.12
C ALA A 120 13.87 -4.52 1.98
N THR A 121 14.44 -5.71 1.75
CA THR A 121 13.92 -6.67 0.79
C THR A 121 12.91 -7.58 1.48
N PRO A 122 11.61 -7.50 1.17
CA PRO A 122 10.63 -8.41 1.76
C PRO A 122 10.65 -9.76 1.04
N THR A 123 10.29 -10.81 1.76
CA THR A 123 9.89 -12.09 1.14
C THR A 123 8.42 -12.00 0.76
N ALA A 124 8.09 -12.24 -0.50
CA ALA A 124 6.70 -12.20 -0.98
C ALA A 124 6.34 -13.50 -1.69
N LYS A 125 5.18 -14.06 -1.34
CA LYS A 125 4.58 -15.16 -2.11
C LYS A 125 4.15 -14.65 -3.49
N ASP A 126 3.98 -15.55 -4.45
CA ASP A 126 3.23 -15.19 -5.66
C ASP A 126 1.73 -15.33 -5.38
N VAL A 127 0.97 -14.32 -5.83
CA VAL A 127 -0.48 -14.25 -5.65
C VAL A 127 -1.10 -13.80 -6.96
N ARG A 128 -2.35 -14.20 -7.16
CA ARG A 128 -3.14 -13.69 -8.28
C ARG A 128 -3.45 -12.21 -8.04
N LEU A 129 -3.33 -11.43 -9.10
CA LEU A 129 -3.72 -10.01 -9.11
C LEU A 129 -5.15 -9.87 -8.60
N TRP A 130 -5.34 -8.97 -7.64
CA TRP A 130 -6.67 -8.63 -7.15
C TRP A 130 -7.35 -7.62 -8.08
N THR A 131 -8.60 -7.92 -8.40
CA THR A 131 -9.50 -7.09 -9.18
C THR A 131 -10.81 -6.96 -8.41
N ASP A 132 -11.69 -6.07 -8.83
CA ASP A 132 -13.02 -5.95 -8.22
C ASP A 132 -13.80 -7.27 -8.21
N ASP A 133 -13.65 -8.07 -9.27
CA ASP A 133 -14.30 -9.39 -9.38
C ASP A 133 -13.56 -10.51 -8.66
N TYR A 134 -12.35 -10.27 -8.12
CA TYR A 134 -11.54 -11.30 -7.49
C TYR A 134 -10.60 -10.74 -6.42
N ALA A 135 -10.83 -11.15 -5.17
CA ALA A 135 -9.89 -11.01 -4.07
C ALA A 135 -9.94 -12.27 -3.20
N SER A 136 -8.77 -12.78 -2.79
CA SER A 136 -8.69 -13.95 -1.91
C SER A 136 -7.69 -13.73 -0.78
N LEU A 137 -8.19 -13.80 0.44
CA LEU A 137 -7.40 -13.62 1.67
C LEU A 137 -6.66 -14.89 2.10
N LEU A 138 -7.15 -16.07 1.71
CA LEU A 138 -6.60 -17.36 2.16
C LEU A 138 -5.09 -17.51 1.92
N PRO A 139 -4.53 -17.15 0.73
CA PRO A 139 -3.08 -17.26 0.50
C PRO A 139 -2.23 -16.33 1.38
N LEU A 140 -2.85 -15.26 1.89
CA LEU A 140 -2.20 -14.20 2.64
C LEU A 140 -2.17 -14.46 4.14
N LEU A 141 -2.90 -15.46 4.64
CA LEU A 141 -2.95 -15.77 6.06
C LEU A 141 -1.54 -16.06 6.58
N LYS A 142 -1.17 -15.32 7.63
CA LYS A 142 0.01 -15.60 8.46
C LYS A 142 -0.37 -16.76 9.37
N TYR A 143 0.25 -17.92 9.16
CA TYR A 143 0.16 -19.01 10.12
C TYR A 143 1.09 -18.69 11.28
N GLU A 144 0.53 -18.49 12.48
CA GLU A 144 1.30 -18.73 13.69
C GLU A 144 1.43 -20.24 13.85
N ALA A 145 2.62 -20.77 13.61
CA ALA A 145 2.94 -22.11 14.07
C ALA A 145 2.87 -22.09 15.60
N ARG A 146 1.88 -22.82 16.15
CA ARG A 146 1.91 -23.22 17.55
C ARG A 146 3.05 -24.20 17.80
#